data_AF-A0A224YDP3-F1
#
_entry.id   AF-A0A224YDP3-F1
#
_cell.length_a   1.000
_cell.length_b   1.000
_cell.length_c   1.000
_cell.angle_alpha   90.00
_cell.angle_beta   90.00
_cell.angle_gamma   90.00
#
_symmetry.space_group_name_H-M   'P 1'
#
loop_
_entity.id
_entity.type
_entity.pdbx_description
1 polymer ?
#
loop_
_entity_poly.entity_id
_entity_poly.type
_entity_poly.pdbx_seq_one_letter_code
_entity_poly.pdbx_strand_id
1 'polypeptide(L)'
;MAVQRGVVLSSVALVALSLVSVSSALAILACPPVDHRNANATLIANPLNCSTFFMCQQGIPVLMECPQKLHFNDVLKVCDYPIHANCVPRLPTFPPVPQEPTEAAT
;
A
#
# COMPACT_ATOMS: atom_id res chain seq x y z
N MET A 1 43.66 -12.45 37.59
CA MET A 1 42.44 -11.77 37.10
C MET A 1 42.21 -12.30 35.68
N ALA A 2 41.55 -13.42 35.39
CA ALA A 2 40.27 -13.93 35.86
C ALA A 2 39.19 -12.84 35.83
N VAL A 3 38.33 -12.80 34.80
CA VAL A 3 36.99 -13.43 34.81
C VAL A 3 36.22 -13.07 33.53
N GLN A 4 35.84 -14.13 32.82
CA GLN A 4 34.82 -14.25 31.77
C GLN A 4 33.43 -13.72 32.22
N ARG A 5 32.57 -13.31 31.25
CA ARG A 5 31.08 -13.49 31.18
C ARG A 5 30.43 -12.24 30.59
N GLY A 6 29.69 -12.24 29.49
CA GLY A 6 29.22 -13.29 28.61
C GLY A 6 28.31 -12.63 27.57
N VAL A 7 28.74 -12.61 26.32
CA VAL A 7 27.80 -12.81 25.22
C VAL A 7 27.24 -14.21 25.48
N VAL A 8 25.93 -14.42 25.52
CA VAL A 8 25.38 -15.77 25.31
C VAL A 8 25.73 -16.17 23.87
N LEU A 9 26.98 -16.61 23.71
CA LEU A 9 27.53 -17.21 22.52
C LEU A 9 26.72 -18.49 22.27
N SER A 10 25.93 -18.52 21.18
CA SER A 10 25.67 -19.70 20.33
C SER A 10 24.29 -19.78 19.62
N SER A 11 23.39 -18.78 19.66
CA SER A 11 22.18 -18.85 18.78
C SER A 11 21.56 -17.52 18.36
N VAL A 12 21.70 -16.45 19.14
CA VAL A 12 20.90 -15.23 18.91
C VAL A 12 21.46 -14.35 17.77
N ALA A 13 22.72 -14.51 17.36
CA ALA A 13 23.26 -13.77 16.22
C ALA A 13 22.62 -14.18 14.88
N LEU A 14 22.25 -15.46 14.71
CA LEU A 14 21.44 -15.90 13.56
C LEU A 14 20.02 -15.35 13.64
N VAL A 15 19.47 -15.19 14.85
CA VAL A 15 18.12 -14.63 15.06
C VAL A 15 18.09 -13.11 14.90
N ALA A 16 19.19 -12.40 15.17
CA ALA A 16 19.30 -10.97 14.95
C ALA A 16 19.54 -10.60 13.48
N LEU A 17 20.21 -11.47 12.72
CA LEU A 17 20.29 -11.37 11.25
C LEU A 17 18.96 -11.70 10.56
N SER A 18 18.06 -12.45 11.19
CA SER A 18 16.72 -12.71 10.67
C SER A 18 15.67 -11.66 11.03
N LEU A 19 16.00 -10.61 11.79
CA LEU A 19 15.11 -9.47 12.03
C LEU A 19 15.21 -8.38 10.94
N VAL A 20 16.06 -8.54 9.92
CA VAL A 20 16.25 -7.57 8.82
C VAL A 20 15.23 -7.72 7.67
N SER A 21 14.20 -8.59 7.77
CA SER A 21 13.28 -8.82 6.63
C SER A 21 11.78 -8.67 6.89
N VAL A 22 11.36 -8.09 8.01
CA VAL A 22 9.97 -7.60 8.17
C VAL A 22 9.94 -6.18 7.59
N SER A 23 9.44 -5.83 6.41
CA SER A 23 8.62 -6.50 5.41
C SER A 23 8.89 -5.80 4.05
N SER A 24 9.54 -6.45 3.09
CA SER A 24 9.82 -5.83 1.78
C SER A 24 8.71 -6.01 0.74
N ALA A 25 7.50 -6.46 1.11
CA ALA A 25 6.48 -6.78 0.10
C ALA A 25 5.03 -6.60 0.55
N LEU A 26 4.72 -5.58 1.33
CA LEU A 26 3.35 -5.05 1.38
C LEU A 26 3.38 -3.63 0.85
N ALA A 27 3.53 -3.49 -0.47
CA ALA A 27 3.15 -2.26 -1.18
C ALA A 27 1.61 -2.11 -1.18
N ILE A 28 1.03 -2.17 0.02
CA ILE A 28 -0.38 -1.96 0.29
C ILE A 28 -0.43 -0.55 0.84
N LEU A 29 -0.87 0.37 0.00
CA LEU A 29 -1.40 1.69 0.37
C LEU A 29 -0.92 2.20 1.75
N ALA A 30 0.34 2.62 1.84
CA ALA A 30 0.93 3.07 3.09
C ALA A 30 1.18 4.58 3.01
N CYS A 31 0.52 5.34 3.88
CA CYS A 31 0.74 6.78 4.00
C CYS A 31 1.87 7.08 5.00
N PRO A 32 2.74 8.06 4.71
CA PRO A 32 3.75 8.49 5.67
C PRO A 32 3.06 9.15 6.88
N PRO A 33 3.56 8.90 8.12
CA PRO A 33 2.90 9.35 9.36
C PRO A 33 2.82 10.86 9.54
N VAL A 34 3.60 11.65 8.80
CA VAL A 34 3.59 13.11 8.86
C VAL A 34 3.70 13.66 7.44
N ASP A 35 2.62 14.22 6.89
CA ASP A 35 2.76 15.18 5.79
C ASP A 35 3.46 16.40 6.38
N HIS A 36 4.72 16.63 6.00
CA HIS A 36 5.48 17.78 6.48
C HIS A 36 4.65 19.05 6.22
N ARG A 37 4.58 19.97 7.21
CA ARG A 37 3.78 21.22 7.17
C ARG A 37 4.03 22.14 5.94
N ASN A 38 4.98 21.80 5.08
CA ASN A 38 5.36 22.54 3.89
C ASN A 38 5.61 21.62 2.66
N ALA A 39 5.11 20.38 2.69
CA ALA A 39 5.20 19.43 1.58
C ALA A 39 3.87 19.38 0.79
N ASN A 40 3.97 19.08 -0.51
CA ASN A 40 2.80 18.70 -1.30
C ASN A 40 2.18 17.43 -0.71
N ALA A 41 0.84 17.34 -0.79
CA ALA A 41 0.11 16.17 -0.34
C ALA A 41 0.64 14.89 -1.01
N THR A 42 0.85 13.85 -0.21
CA THR A 42 1.28 12.55 -0.74
C THR A 42 0.11 11.87 -1.45
N LEU A 43 0.22 11.64 -2.76
CA LEU A 43 -0.80 10.98 -3.57
C LEU A 43 -0.35 9.58 -4.04
N ILE A 44 -1.22 8.59 -3.86
CA ILE A 44 -0.96 7.17 -4.13
C ILE A 44 -2.03 6.63 -5.09
N ALA A 45 -1.63 5.95 -6.16
CA ALA A 45 -2.56 5.32 -7.10
C ALA A 45 -3.37 4.18 -6.44
N ASN A 46 -4.65 4.07 -6.80
CA ASN A 46 -5.44 2.91 -6.41
C ASN A 46 -5.16 1.73 -7.36
N PRO A 47 -4.62 0.59 -6.86
CA PRO A 47 -4.31 -0.56 -7.71
C PRO A 47 -5.54 -1.27 -8.26
N LEU A 48 -6.74 -1.07 -7.70
CA LEU A 48 -7.97 -1.76 -8.10
C LEU A 48 -8.86 -0.92 -9.01
N ASN A 49 -8.76 0.41 -8.95
CA ASN A 49 -9.63 1.31 -9.69
C ASN A 49 -8.87 2.58 -10.14
N CYS A 50 -8.58 2.67 -11.44
CA CYS A 50 -7.86 3.78 -12.04
C CYS A 50 -8.55 5.15 -11.92
N SER A 51 -9.87 5.18 -11.76
CA SER A 51 -10.63 6.42 -11.58
C SER A 51 -10.53 6.98 -10.17
N THR A 52 -9.75 6.34 -9.30
CA THR A 52 -9.57 6.75 -7.90
C THR A 52 -8.10 6.73 -7.49
N PHE A 53 -7.77 7.52 -6.49
CA PHE A 53 -6.45 7.58 -5.87
C PHE A 53 -6.62 7.86 -4.39
N PHE A 54 -5.53 7.75 -3.63
CA PHE A 54 -5.52 8.07 -2.22
C PHE A 54 -4.68 9.31 -1.95
N MET A 55 -5.24 10.24 -1.21
CA MET A 55 -4.53 11.39 -0.67
C MET A 55 -4.22 11.13 0.80
N CYS A 56 -2.94 11.15 1.15
CA CYS A 56 -2.56 11.00 2.55
C CYS A 56 -2.85 12.28 3.32
N GLN A 57 -3.43 12.10 4.50
CA GLN A 57 -3.61 13.15 5.48
C GLN A 57 -3.16 12.61 6.84
N GLN A 58 -2.03 13.09 7.34
CA GLN A 58 -1.54 12.73 8.68
C GLN A 58 -1.39 11.20 8.89
N GLY A 59 -0.87 10.51 7.87
CA GLY A 59 -0.73 9.05 7.89
C GLY A 59 -1.98 8.26 7.51
N ILE A 60 -3.08 8.93 7.18
CA ILE A 60 -4.35 8.28 6.81
C ILE A 60 -4.57 8.41 5.29
N PRO A 61 -4.72 7.30 4.54
CA PRO A 61 -5.10 7.35 3.13
C PRO A 61 -6.59 7.68 3.00
N VAL A 62 -6.89 8.82 2.38
CA VAL A 62 -8.26 9.24 2.05
C VAL A 62 -8.52 8.93 0.57
N LEU A 63 -9.54 8.11 0.28
CA LEU A 63 -9.92 7.79 -1.10
C LEU A 63 -10.52 9.02 -1.79
N MET A 64 -9.99 9.33 -2.97
CA MET A 64 -10.39 10.45 -3.83
C MET A 64 -10.77 9.91 -5.20
N GLU A 65 -11.76 10.54 -5.83
CA GLU A 65 -12.20 10.20 -7.18
C GLU A 65 -11.69 11.24 -8.18
N CYS A 66 -11.23 10.77 -9.33
CA CYS A 66 -10.88 11.64 -10.45
C CYS A 66 -12.14 12.17 -11.15
N PRO A 67 -12.20 13.46 -11.49
CA PRO A 67 -13.36 14.03 -12.17
C PRO A 67 -13.50 13.47 -13.59
N GLN A 68 -14.71 13.52 -14.16
CA GLN A 68 -14.98 13.27 -15.58
C GLN A 68 -14.45 11.92 -16.12
N LYS A 69 -14.39 10.88 -15.27
CA LYS A 69 -13.85 9.55 -15.63
C LYS A 69 -12.38 9.59 -16.07
N LEU A 70 -11.63 10.57 -15.59
CA LEU A 70 -10.17 10.60 -15.75
C LEU A 70 -9.53 9.51 -14.89
N HIS A 71 -8.31 9.12 -15.26
CA HIS A 71 -7.53 8.14 -14.52
C HIS A 71 -6.39 8.84 -13.78
N PHE A 72 -6.07 8.36 -12.58
CA PHE A 72 -4.94 8.89 -11.85
C PHE A 72 -3.62 8.50 -12.53
N ASN A 73 -2.84 9.50 -12.92
CA ASN A 73 -1.50 9.35 -13.45
C ASN A 73 -0.50 9.38 -12.29
N ASP A 74 0.03 8.21 -11.93
CA ASP A 74 0.93 8.07 -10.77
C ASP A 74 2.30 8.74 -10.97
N VAL A 75 2.70 9.02 -12.22
CA VAL A 75 3.95 9.71 -12.55
C VAL A 75 3.79 11.21 -12.36
N LEU A 76 2.71 11.79 -12.89
CA LEU A 76 2.45 13.23 -12.83
C LEU A 76 1.71 13.66 -11.55
N LYS A 77 1.17 12.70 -10.80
CA LYS A 77 0.36 12.91 -9.59
C LYS A 77 -0.88 13.78 -9.84
N VAL A 78 -1.54 13.56 -10.98
CA VAL A 78 -2.75 14.27 -11.40
C VAL A 78 -3.76 13.30 -12.04
N CYS A 79 -5.03 13.71 -12.12
CA CYS A 79 -6.00 13.02 -12.95
C CYS A 79 -5.81 13.42 -14.42
N ASP A 80 -5.62 12.43 -15.28
CA ASP A 80 -5.30 12.61 -16.70
C ASP A 80 -6.18 11.68 -17.55
N TYR A 81 -6.14 11.85 -18.86
CA TYR A 81 -6.84 10.96 -19.78
C TYR A 81 -6.31 9.52 -19.65
N PRO A 82 -7.18 8.50 -19.76
CA PRO A 82 -6.79 7.09 -19.62
C PRO A 82 -5.58 6.69 -20.49
N ILE A 83 -5.48 7.23 -21.70
CA ILE A 83 -4.39 6.97 -22.65
C ILE A 83 -3.03 7.52 -22.18
N HIS A 84 -3.02 8.55 -21.33
CA HIS A 84 -1.80 9.13 -20.76
C HIS A 84 -1.47 8.58 -19.38
N ALA A 85 -2.49 8.28 -18.57
CA ALA A 85 -2.30 7.74 -17.23
C ALA A 85 -1.71 6.32 -17.23
N ASN A 86 -1.94 5.56 -18.31
CA ASN A 86 -1.46 4.18 -18.49
C ASN A 86 -1.71 3.27 -17.27
N CYS A 87 -2.83 3.52 -16.58
CA CYS A 87 -3.20 2.76 -15.39
C CYS A 87 -3.79 1.41 -15.79
N VAL A 88 -3.27 0.35 -15.17
CA VAL A 88 -3.74 -1.03 -15.37
C VAL A 88 -4.28 -1.52 -14.02
N PRO A 89 -5.62 -1.59 -13.84
CA PRO A 89 -6.19 -2.05 -12.58
C PRO A 89 -5.90 -3.54 -12.42
N ARG A 90 -5.46 -3.91 -11.22
CA ARG A 90 -5.39 -5.31 -10.82
C ARG A 90 -6.82 -5.78 -10.63
N LEU A 91 -7.23 -6.75 -11.44
CA LEU A 91 -8.47 -7.46 -11.18
C LEU A 91 -8.35 -8.13 -9.81
N PRO A 92 -9.41 -8.10 -8.97
CA PRO A 92 -9.46 -8.96 -7.81
C PRO A 92 -9.23 -10.39 -8.30
N THR A 93 -8.16 -11.02 -7.83
CA THR A 93 -8.01 -12.47 -8.00
C THR A 93 -9.09 -13.09 -7.13
N PHE A 94 -10.24 -13.42 -7.71
CA PHE A 94 -11.26 -14.19 -7.01
C PHE A 94 -10.65 -15.56 -6.66
N PRO A 95 -10.59 -15.99 -5.39
CA PRO A 95 -10.81 -17.40 -5.12
C PRO A 95 -12.19 -17.76 -5.72
N PRO A 96 -12.42 -18.96 -6.28
CA PRO A 96 -13.71 -19.30 -6.87
C PRO A 96 -14.81 -19.01 -5.84
N VAL A 97 -15.75 -18.13 -6.19
CA VAL A 97 -16.87 -17.75 -5.33
C VAL A 97 -17.63 -19.02 -4.94
N PRO A 98 -17.71 -19.43 -3.66
CA PRO A 98 -18.81 -20.26 -3.23
C PRO A 98 -20.05 -19.40 -3.42
N GLN A 99 -20.91 -19.78 -4.38
CA GLN A 99 -22.11 -19.05 -4.73
C GLN A 99 -22.93 -18.81 -3.47
N GLU A 100 -22.96 -17.56 -3.01
CA GLU A 100 -23.92 -17.14 -2.00
C GLU A 100 -25.32 -17.37 -2.62
N PRO A 101 -26.17 -18.21 -2.00
CA PRO A 101 -27.47 -18.52 -2.57
C PRO A 101 -28.25 -17.22 -2.66
N THR A 102 -28.68 -16.90 -3.87
CA THR A 102 -29.57 -15.78 -4.15
C THR A 102 -30.75 -15.87 -3.19
N GLU A 103 -30.79 -14.95 -2.24
CA GLU A 103 -31.88 -14.77 -1.31
C GLU A 103 -33.17 -14.62 -2.12
N ALA A 104 -34.08 -15.56 -1.89
CA ALA A 104 -35.44 -15.51 -2.37
C ALA A 104 -36.12 -14.25 -1.84
N ALA A 105 -36.42 -13.32 -2.75
CA ALA A 105 -37.45 -12.30 -2.61
C ALA A 105 -37.95 -12.06 -4.04
N THR A 106 -39.20 -12.32 -4.43
CA THR A 106 -40.47 -12.59 -3.75
C THR A 106 -41.30 -13.48 -4.67
#